data_AF-A0A6B3SYH5-F1
#
_entry.id   AF-A0A6B3SYH5-F1
#
_cell.length_a   1.000
_cell.length_b   1.000
_cell.length_c   1.000
_cell.angle_alpha   90.00
_cell.angle_beta   90.00
_cell.angle_gamma   90.00
#
_symmetry.space_group_name_H-M   'P 1'
#
loop_
_entity.id
_entity.type
_entity.pdbx_description
1 polymer ?
#
loop_
_entity_poly.entity_id
_entity_poly.type
_entity_poly.pdbx_seq_one_letter_code
_entity_poly.pdbx_strand_id
1 'polypeptide(L)'
;MSGPAGFRYALEPLLRQRDWECQQLSADLAVVTTAIAALQSRVDGIDGDMLAASDNARQDAVAGALPCASRLVIASRYLRELSARRGRVAAELKESECNRDRLIEQILALRKALDRLKQHKQEAADRFAASLQSREMRDADDHWLVLSKYKESADERH
;
A
#
# COMPACT_ATOMS: atom_id res chain seq x y z
N MET A 1 2.52 -11.79 -19.15
CA MET A 1 3.63 -11.88 -20.11
C MET A 1 4.49 -13.08 -19.72
N SER A 2 4.39 -14.17 -20.49
CA SER A 2 5.36 -15.28 -20.35
C SER A 2 6.67 -14.84 -20.98
N GLY A 3 7.78 -14.99 -20.26
CA GLY A 3 9.11 -14.71 -20.79
C GLY A 3 9.53 -15.72 -21.88
N PRO A 4 10.63 -15.45 -22.60
CA PRO A 4 11.20 -16.40 -23.57
C PRO A 4 11.47 -17.76 -22.93
N ALA A 5 11.27 -18.85 -23.68
CA ALA A 5 11.40 -20.22 -23.18
C ALA A 5 12.77 -20.44 -22.52
N GLY A 6 12.78 -20.98 -21.31
CA GLY A 6 14.00 -21.25 -20.54
C GLY A 6 14.56 -20.06 -19.73
N PHE A 7 13.99 -18.84 -19.86
CA PHE A 7 14.43 -17.70 -19.06
C PHE A 7 14.04 -17.86 -17.58
N ARG A 8 15.03 -17.72 -16.69
CA ARG A 8 14.82 -17.68 -15.23
C ARG A 8 15.43 -16.41 -14.67
N TYR A 9 14.59 -15.58 -14.06
CA TYR A 9 15.04 -14.32 -13.46
C TYR A 9 15.67 -14.58 -12.09
N ALA A 10 16.95 -14.20 -11.92
CA ALA A 10 17.70 -14.47 -10.70
C ALA A 10 17.10 -13.81 -9.44
N LEU A 11 16.44 -12.65 -9.60
CA LEU A 11 15.83 -11.89 -8.50
C LEU A 11 14.31 -12.16 -8.36
N GLU A 12 13.80 -13.25 -8.93
CA GLU A 12 12.38 -13.63 -8.80
C GLU A 12 11.92 -13.78 -7.33
N PRO A 13 12.70 -14.42 -6.42
CA PRO A 13 12.30 -14.53 -5.03
C PRO A 13 12.14 -13.16 -4.35
N LEU A 14 13.06 -12.24 -4.65
CA LEU A 14 13.01 -10.87 -4.11
C LEU A 14 11.79 -10.12 -4.64
N LEU A 15 11.48 -10.25 -5.94
CA LEU A 15 10.28 -9.64 -6.53
C LEU A 15 9.01 -10.13 -5.82
N ARG A 16 8.88 -11.44 -5.61
CA ARG A 16 7.73 -12.02 -4.89
C ARG A 16 7.65 -11.56 -3.44
N GLN A 17 8.78 -11.52 -2.75
CA GLN A 17 8.84 -11.02 -1.37
C GLN A 17 8.36 -9.58 -1.30
N ARG A 18 8.85 -8.71 -2.19
CA ARG A 18 8.45 -7.30 -2.23
C ARG A 18 6.97 -7.12 -2.59
N ASP A 19 6.44 -7.96 -3.47
CA ASP A 19 5.01 -7.93 -3.84
C ASP A 19 4.15 -8.31 -2.64
N TRP A 20 4.54 -9.37 -1.91
CA TRP A 20 3.89 -9.77 -0.66
C TRP A 20 3.96 -8.69 0.42
N GLU A 21 5.13 -8.07 0.64
CA GLU A 21 5.29 -6.93 1.55
C GLU A 21 4.34 -5.77 1.17
N CYS A 22 4.13 -5.51 -0.12
CA CYS A 22 3.21 -4.46 -0.58
C CYS A 22 1.75 -4.82 -0.33
N GLN A 23 1.38 -6.09 -0.49
CA GLN A 23 0.03 -6.59 -0.17
C GLN A 23 -0.23 -6.48 1.34
N GLN A 24 0.74 -6.86 2.17
CA GLN A 24 0.63 -6.76 3.62
C GLN A 24 0.43 -5.31 4.08
N LEU A 25 1.27 -4.38 3.61
CA LEU A 25 1.12 -2.96 3.97
C LEU A 25 -0.21 -2.37 3.49
N SER A 26 -0.72 -2.84 2.34
CA SER A 26 -2.03 -2.42 1.84
C SER A 26 -3.18 -2.93 2.72
N ALA A 27 -3.07 -4.14 3.26
CA ALA A 27 -4.02 -4.68 4.23
C ALA A 27 -3.96 -3.90 5.55
N ASP A 28 -2.76 -3.62 6.06
CA ASP A 28 -2.56 -2.83 7.28
C ASP A 28 -3.15 -1.41 7.13
N LEU A 29 -2.96 -0.78 5.96
CA LEU A 29 -3.54 0.52 5.65
C LEU A 29 -5.08 0.49 5.67
N ALA A 30 -5.70 -0.57 5.16
CA ALA A 30 -7.15 -0.73 5.21
C ALA A 30 -7.65 -0.83 6.65
N VAL A 31 -6.97 -1.61 7.50
CA VAL A 31 -7.29 -1.73 8.94
C VAL A 31 -7.21 -0.37 9.64
N VAL A 32 -6.13 0.38 9.42
CA VAL A 32 -5.95 1.71 10.03
C VAL A 32 -7.03 2.69 9.52
N THR A 33 -7.39 2.63 8.25
CA THR A 33 -8.44 3.49 7.68
C THR A 33 -9.80 3.20 8.29
N THR A 34 -10.15 1.92 8.50
CA THR A 34 -11.37 1.54 9.22
C THR A 34 -11.34 2.02 10.68
N ALA A 35 -10.19 1.90 11.36
CA ALA A 35 -10.04 2.38 12.72
C ALA A 35 -10.20 3.91 12.82
N ILE A 36 -9.65 4.68 11.87
CA ILE A 36 -9.83 6.12 11.77
C ILE A 36 -11.32 6.48 11.64
N ALA A 37 -12.06 5.81 10.75
CA ALA A 37 -13.49 6.06 10.59
C ALA A 37 -14.28 5.78 11.88
N ALA A 38 -13.94 4.72 12.61
CA ALA A 38 -14.53 4.41 13.91
C ALA A 38 -14.19 5.47 14.97
N LEU A 39 -12.95 5.97 14.99
CA LEU A 39 -12.52 7.04 15.90
C LEU A 39 -13.22 8.37 15.60
N GLN A 40 -13.37 8.72 14.32
CA GLN A 40 -14.12 9.90 13.88
C GLN A 40 -15.56 9.81 14.35
N SER A 41 -16.24 8.68 14.11
CA SER A 41 -17.61 8.46 14.60
C SER A 41 -17.72 8.57 16.13
N ARG A 42 -16.70 8.12 16.88
CA ARG A 42 -16.66 8.29 18.35
C ARG A 42 -16.49 9.75 18.75
N VAL A 43 -15.68 10.54 18.05
CA VAL A 43 -15.54 11.98 18.31
C VAL A 43 -16.86 12.69 18.04
N ASP A 44 -17.49 12.41 16.90
CA ASP A 44 -18.78 13.00 16.51
C ASP A 44 -19.87 12.67 17.53
N GLY A 45 -19.89 11.42 18.04
CA GLY A 45 -20.80 11.01 19.11
C GLY A 45 -20.60 11.79 20.41
N ILE A 46 -19.34 11.99 20.84
CA ILE A 46 -19.04 12.78 22.03
C ILE A 46 -19.42 14.26 21.82
N ASP A 47 -19.19 14.81 20.63
CA ASP A 47 -19.57 16.18 20.30
C ASP A 47 -21.09 16.35 20.31
N GLY A 48 -21.84 15.35 19.83
CA GLY A 48 -23.30 15.26 19.97
C GLY A 48 -23.75 15.22 21.44
N ASP A 49 -23.13 14.38 22.27
CA ASP A 49 -23.42 14.30 23.70
C ASP A 49 -23.15 15.63 24.43
N MET A 50 -22.05 16.31 24.09
CA MET A 50 -21.70 17.62 24.66
C MET A 50 -22.71 18.70 24.26
N LEU A 51 -23.16 18.71 23.00
CA LEU A 51 -24.18 19.63 22.53
C LEU A 51 -25.51 19.39 23.23
N ALA A 52 -25.97 18.13 23.30
CA ALA A 52 -27.21 17.75 23.97
C ALA A 52 -27.19 18.10 25.46
N ALA A 53 -26.07 17.84 26.15
CA ALA A 53 -25.91 18.21 27.57
C ALA A 53 -25.98 19.72 27.79
N SER A 54 -25.38 20.50 26.89
CA SER A 54 -25.41 21.97 26.94
C SER A 54 -26.80 22.54 26.65
N ASP A 55 -27.51 21.96 25.69
CA ASP A 55 -28.88 22.35 25.35
C ASP A 55 -29.87 22.02 26.47
N ASN A 56 -29.76 20.85 27.09
CA ASN A 56 -30.58 20.48 28.24
C ASN A 56 -30.36 21.46 29.41
N ALA A 57 -29.10 21.79 29.71
CA ALA A 57 -28.79 22.77 30.75
C ALA A 57 -29.36 24.17 30.44
N ARG A 58 -29.37 24.57 29.16
CA ARG A 58 -29.97 25.82 28.69
C ARG A 58 -31.49 25.81 28.81
N GLN A 59 -32.14 24.71 28.43
CA GLN A 59 -33.60 24.56 28.51
C GLN A 59 -34.09 24.59 29.96
N ASP A 60 -33.39 23.91 30.87
CA ASP A 60 -33.68 23.96 32.31
C ASP A 60 -33.62 25.41 32.84
N ALA A 61 -32.62 26.19 32.41
CA ALA A 61 -32.50 27.59 32.80
C ALA A 61 -33.64 28.48 32.26
N VAL A 62 -34.06 28.26 31.01
CA VAL A 62 -35.17 29.01 30.38
C VAL A 62 -36.53 28.63 30.98
N ALA A 63 -36.72 27.37 31.37
CA ALA A 63 -37.96 26.87 31.97
C ALA A 63 -38.23 27.40 33.39
N GLY A 64 -37.38 28.29 33.92
CA GLY A 64 -37.50 28.84 35.27
C GLY A 64 -37.21 27.84 36.37
N ALA A 65 -36.74 26.64 36.02
CA ALA A 65 -36.17 25.71 36.97
C ALA A 65 -34.81 26.26 37.38
N LEU A 66 -34.76 27.05 38.46
CA LEU A 66 -33.49 27.45 39.06
C LEU A 66 -32.73 26.17 39.39
N PRO A 67 -31.64 25.84 38.66
CA PRO A 67 -30.93 24.62 38.94
C PRO A 67 -30.34 24.79 40.34
N CYS A 68 -30.74 23.91 41.25
CA CYS A 68 -30.08 23.83 42.55
C CYS A 68 -28.57 23.67 42.30
N ALA A 69 -27.73 24.29 43.14
CA ALA A 69 -26.29 24.33 42.94
C ALA A 69 -25.68 22.93 42.67
N SER A 70 -26.28 21.88 43.23
CA SER A 70 -25.91 20.49 42.96
C SER A 70 -26.11 20.05 41.50
N ARG A 71 -27.20 20.45 40.82
CA ARG A 71 -27.41 20.15 39.39
C ARG A 71 -26.39 20.86 38.49
N LEU A 72 -26.03 22.10 38.77
CA LEU A 72 -24.98 22.82 38.02
C LEU A 72 -23.61 22.16 38.19
N VAL A 73 -23.29 21.70 39.41
CA VAL A 73 -22.05 20.96 39.68
C VAL A 73 -22.02 19.63 38.92
N ILE A 74 -23.14 18.89 38.86
CA ILE A 74 -23.24 17.64 38.10
C ILE A 74 -23.06 17.88 36.60
N ALA A 75 -23.77 18.86 36.03
CA ALA A 75 -23.68 19.18 34.60
C ALA A 75 -22.27 19.64 34.19
N SER A 76 -21.65 20.51 34.99
CA SER A 76 -20.27 20.97 34.72
C SER A 76 -19.23 19.85 34.85
N ARG A 77 -19.40 18.93 35.81
CA ARG A 77 -18.57 17.73 35.92
C ARG A 77 -18.74 16.82 34.69
N TYR A 78 -19.97 16.56 34.28
CA TYR A 78 -20.25 15.73 33.11
C TYR A 78 -19.64 16.30 31.82
N LEU A 79 -19.82 17.60 31.58
CA LEU A 79 -19.19 18.28 30.43
C LEU A 79 -17.67 18.23 30.46
N ARG A 80 -17.06 18.33 31.66
CA ARG A 80 -15.61 18.18 31.83
C ARG A 80 -15.16 16.74 31.53
N GLU A 81 -15.91 15.73 31.96
CA GLU A 81 -15.63 14.33 31.66
C GLU A 81 -15.74 14.04 30.15
N LEU A 82 -16.76 14.57 29.48
CA LEU A 82 -16.90 14.48 28.02
C LEU A 82 -15.74 15.18 27.29
N SER A 83 -15.38 16.39 27.71
CA SER A 83 -14.24 17.12 27.13
C SER A 83 -12.91 16.34 27.28
N ALA A 84 -12.66 15.76 28.45
CA ALA A 84 -11.48 14.92 28.67
C ALA A 84 -11.51 13.64 27.81
N ARG A 85 -12.68 13.01 27.65
CA ARG A 85 -12.87 11.85 26.78
C ARG A 85 -12.63 12.20 25.32
N ARG A 86 -13.20 13.32 24.85
CA ARG A 86 -13.00 13.86 23.50
C ARG A 86 -11.50 14.08 23.23
N GLY A 87 -10.80 14.71 24.17
CA GLY A 87 -9.35 14.94 24.06
C GLY A 87 -8.54 13.66 23.87
N ARG A 88 -8.88 12.60 24.62
CA ARG A 88 -8.22 11.28 24.47
C ARG A 88 -8.50 10.65 23.10
N VAL A 89 -9.76 10.60 22.67
CA VAL A 89 -10.12 9.99 21.38
C VAL A 89 -9.56 10.81 20.20
N ALA A 90 -9.52 12.13 20.31
CA ALA A 90 -8.91 12.99 19.29
C ALA A 90 -7.39 12.79 19.19
N ALA A 91 -6.71 12.50 20.31
CA ALA A 91 -5.29 12.15 20.29
C ALA A 91 -5.06 10.77 19.61
N GLU A 92 -5.88 9.77 19.95
CA GLU A 92 -5.86 8.45 19.30
C GLU A 92 -6.12 8.55 17.78
N LEU A 93 -7.06 9.42 17.38
CA LEU A 93 -7.36 9.70 15.97
C LEU A 93 -6.14 10.28 15.26
N LYS A 94 -5.52 11.32 15.83
CA LYS A 94 -4.34 11.96 15.25
C LYS A 94 -3.16 11.01 15.12
N GLU A 95 -2.95 10.15 16.12
CA GLU A 95 -1.92 9.10 16.05
C GLU A 95 -2.20 8.10 14.94
N SER A 96 -3.46 7.68 14.79
CA SER A 96 -3.89 6.76 13.73
C SER A 96 -3.73 7.38 12.34
N GLU A 97 -4.05 8.67 12.17
CA GLU A 97 -3.83 9.42 10.94
C GLU A 97 -2.33 9.52 10.58
N CYS A 98 -1.47 9.80 11.57
CA CYS A 98 -0.03 9.80 11.35
C CYS A 98 0.49 8.41 10.93
N ASN A 99 -0.03 7.34 11.54
CA ASN A 99 0.32 5.97 11.15
C ASN A 99 -0.16 5.64 9.72
N ARG A 100 -1.36 6.07 9.34
CA ARG A 100 -1.88 5.92 7.96
C ARG A 100 -0.94 6.58 6.96
N ASP A 101 -0.54 7.82 7.23
CA ASP A 101 0.31 8.59 6.31
C ASP A 101 1.70 7.94 6.18
N ARG A 102 2.27 7.43 7.28
CA ARG A 102 3.50 6.63 7.25
C ARG A 102 3.36 5.35 6.42
N LEU A 103 2.26 4.61 6.55
CA LEU A 103 2.00 3.41 5.74
C LEU A 103 1.90 3.76 4.25
N ILE A 104 1.24 4.87 3.90
CA ILE A 104 1.14 5.35 2.52
C ILE A 104 2.55 5.62 1.95
N GLU A 105 3.41 6.31 2.69
CA GLU A 105 4.79 6.58 2.27
C GLU A 105 5.58 5.29 2.04
N GLN A 106 5.45 4.31 2.96
CA GLN A 106 6.10 3.00 2.83
C GLN A 106 5.61 2.24 1.59
N ILE A 107 4.30 2.22 1.34
CA ILE A 107 3.72 1.58 0.14
C ILE A 107 4.25 2.24 -1.13
N LEU A 108 4.30 3.57 -1.18
CA LEU A 108 4.80 4.30 -2.35
C LEU A 108 6.27 4.00 -2.61
N ALA A 109 7.11 3.98 -1.58
CA ALA A 109 8.52 3.62 -1.70
C ALA A 109 8.70 2.19 -2.20
N LEU A 110 7.92 1.25 -1.66
CA LEU A 110 7.97 -0.16 -2.02
C LEU A 110 7.48 -0.42 -3.45
N ARG A 111 6.41 0.25 -3.88
CA ARG A 111 5.91 0.18 -5.27
C ARG A 111 6.97 0.67 -6.26
N LYS A 112 7.62 1.80 -5.98
CA LYS A 112 8.74 2.30 -6.81
C LYS A 112 9.87 1.27 -6.92
N ALA A 113 10.20 0.59 -5.83
CA ALA A 113 11.22 -0.46 -5.84
C ALA A 113 10.76 -1.69 -6.65
N LEU A 114 9.50 -2.11 -6.52
CA LEU A 114 8.90 -3.17 -7.31
C LEU A 114 8.90 -2.86 -8.81
N ASP A 115 8.54 -1.65 -9.19
CA ASP A 115 8.50 -1.23 -10.59
C ASP A 115 9.91 -1.28 -11.21
N ARG A 116 10.94 -0.84 -10.48
CA ARG A 116 12.34 -1.00 -10.90
C ARG A 116 12.74 -2.47 -11.07
N LEU A 117 12.33 -3.35 -10.15
CA LEU A 117 12.60 -4.79 -10.26
C LEU A 117 11.88 -5.43 -11.45
N LYS A 118 10.65 -5.01 -11.73
CA LYS A 118 9.87 -5.47 -12.89
C LYS A 118 10.51 -5.00 -14.21
N GLN A 119 10.95 -3.74 -14.27
CA GLN A 119 11.69 -3.22 -15.40
C GLN A 119 12.99 -3.99 -15.62
N HIS A 120 13.78 -4.20 -14.56
CA HIS A 120 15.02 -4.98 -14.66
C HIS A 120 14.78 -6.43 -15.11
N LYS A 121 13.68 -7.06 -14.66
CA LYS A 121 13.26 -8.38 -15.15
C LYS A 121 12.97 -8.37 -16.65
N GLN A 122 12.29 -7.35 -17.14
CA GLN A 122 12.00 -7.20 -18.57
C GLN A 122 13.28 -7.02 -19.37
N GLU A 123 14.16 -6.10 -18.96
CA GLU A 123 15.45 -5.89 -19.62
C GLU A 123 16.32 -7.15 -19.64
N ALA A 124 16.32 -7.92 -18.55
CA ALA A 124 17.03 -9.20 -18.48
C ALA A 124 16.44 -10.24 -19.43
N ALA A 125 15.11 -10.28 -19.58
CA ALA A 125 14.43 -11.17 -20.51
C ALA A 125 14.75 -10.80 -21.97
N ASP A 126 14.75 -9.50 -22.29
CA ASP A 126 15.05 -9.00 -23.62
C ASP A 126 16.51 -9.30 -24.01
N ARG A 127 17.46 -9.09 -23.09
CA ARG A 127 18.88 -9.47 -23.29
C ARG A 127 19.04 -10.97 -23.50
N PHE A 128 18.30 -11.79 -22.75
CA PHE A 128 18.33 -13.24 -22.92
C PHE A 128 17.79 -13.66 -24.29
N ALA A 129 16.65 -13.11 -24.73
CA ALA A 129 16.10 -13.36 -26.05
C ALA A 129 17.06 -12.97 -27.17
N ALA A 130 17.66 -11.78 -27.10
CA ALA A 130 18.66 -11.33 -28.07
C ALA A 130 19.89 -12.26 -28.10
N SER A 131 20.32 -12.77 -26.95
CA SER A 131 21.44 -13.72 -26.87
C SER A 131 21.11 -15.08 -27.51
N LEU A 132 19.87 -15.56 -27.39
CA LEU A 132 19.41 -16.78 -28.05
C LEU A 132 19.37 -16.59 -29.56
N GLN A 133 18.74 -15.51 -30.03
CA GLN A 133 18.67 -15.19 -31.45
C GLN A 133 20.06 -15.07 -32.08
N SER A 134 21.02 -14.42 -31.38
CA SER A 134 22.40 -14.33 -31.86
C SER A 134 23.11 -15.69 -31.92
N ARG A 135 22.76 -16.64 -31.05
CA ARG A 135 23.31 -18.01 -31.10
C ARG A 135 22.71 -18.78 -32.27
N GLU A 136 21.40 -18.74 -32.42
CA GLU A 136 20.69 -19.39 -33.53
C GLU A 136 21.19 -18.90 -34.90
N MET A 137 21.43 -17.60 -35.05
CA MET A 137 22.03 -17.04 -36.27
C MET A 137 23.44 -17.58 -36.53
N ARG A 138 24.29 -17.65 -35.50
CA ARG A 138 25.64 -18.21 -35.63
C ARG A 138 25.62 -19.69 -35.98
N ASP A 139 24.76 -20.47 -35.32
CA ASP A 139 24.62 -21.90 -35.58
C ASP A 139 24.12 -22.15 -37.02
N ALA A 140 23.23 -21.29 -37.55
CA ALA A 140 22.78 -21.34 -38.94
C ALA A 140 23.89 -20.98 -39.95
N ASP A 141 24.65 -19.92 -39.68
CA ASP A 141 25.80 -19.51 -40.49
C ASP A 141 26.88 -20.60 -40.52
N ASP A 142 27.21 -21.17 -39.37
CA ASP A 142 28.17 -22.27 -39.24
C ASP A 142 27.69 -23.51 -40.01
N HIS A 143 26.40 -23.86 -39.92
CA HIS A 143 25.81 -24.96 -40.67
C HIS A 143 25.90 -24.73 -42.18
N TRP A 144 25.60 -23.50 -42.65
CA TRP A 144 25.70 -23.14 -44.06
C TRP A 144 27.15 -23.22 -44.57
N LEU A 145 28.12 -22.74 -43.79
CA LEU A 145 29.55 -22.82 -44.11
C LEU A 145 30.04 -24.27 -44.20
N VAL A 146 29.51 -25.17 -43.37
CA VAL A 146 29.82 -26.60 -43.45
C VAL A 146 29.27 -27.19 -44.75
N LEU A 147 28.01 -26.93 -45.08
CA LEU A 147 27.37 -27.44 -46.30
C LEU A 147 28.04 -26.94 -47.58
N SER A 148 28.43 -25.67 -47.63
CA SER A 148 29.10 -25.09 -48.81
C SER A 148 30.48 -25.71 -49.04
N LYS A 149 31.27 -25.92 -47.98
CA LYS A 149 32.55 -26.64 -48.06
C LYS A 149 32.40 -28.08 -48.56
N TYR A 150 31.37 -28.79 -48.10
CA TYR A 150 31.09 -30.14 -48.60
C TYR A 150 30.78 -30.14 -50.10
N LYS A 151 30.00 -29.17 -50.58
CA LYS A 151 29.65 -29.04 -52.00
C LYS A 151 30.87 -28.75 -52.87
N GLU A 152 31.71 -27.79 -52.47
CA GLU A 152 32.93 -27.43 -53.20
C GLU A 152 33.89 -28.62 -53.31
N SER A 153 34.07 -29.38 -52.22
CA SER A 153 34.92 -30.58 -52.21
C SER A 153 34.36 -31.77 -53.03
N ALA A 154 33.08 -31.73 -53.40
CA ALA A 154 32.43 -32.73 -54.25
C ALA A 154 32.58 -32.37 -55.73
N ASP A 155 32.51 -31.08 -56.06
CA ASP A 155 32.72 -30.58 -57.42
C ASP A 155 34.19 -30.76 -57.87
N GLU A 156 35.18 -30.65 -56.97
CA GLU A 156 36.61 -30.88 -57.28
C GLU A 156 36.97 -32.35 -57.58
N ARG A 157 36.06 -33.31 -57.34
CA ARG A 157 36.29 -34.74 -57.58
C ARG A 157 35.72 -35.26 -58.90
N HIS A 158 35.09 -34.38 -59.68
CA HIS A 158 34.50 -34.67 -60.98
C HIS A 158 35.23 -33.93 -62.10
#